data_AF-A0A559GIN1-F1
#
_entry.id   AF-A0A559GIN1-F1
#
_cell.length_a   1.000
_cell.length_b   1.000
_cell.length_c   1.000
_cell.angle_alpha   90.00
_cell.angle_beta   90.00
_cell.angle_gamma   90.00
#
_symmetry.space_group_name_H-M   'P 1'
#
loop_
_entity.id
_entity.type
_entity.pdbx_description
1 polymer ?
#
loop_
_entity_poly.entity_id
_entity_poly.type
_entity_poly.pdbx_seq_one_letter_code
_entity_poly.pdbx_strand_id
1 'polypeptide(L)'
;EEEIVNNGYRIYTELDQNYQANMQVVYENTSLFPKAEDGTHAESGSVALEPKTGGVRSVVGRVAGDDKPGFRNFNYATQSKRSPGSTIKPLVVYTPAVEAGWALNKQLDNHTMQYDSYQVDNYAGIKTSPEVPMYQALAESLNLPAVATVNALGIDKAFDAGERFGLNMENVDRVLGVALGGGVETNPLQMAQAYATFANEGLMPEAHFITRIENASGQVIKSHKNSQKRVIDKSVADKMTSMMLGTFTNGTGISSSPTDYVMAGKTGTTEAAFNSVYTSDQWVIGYTPDVV
;
A
#
# COMPACT_ATOMS: atom_id res chain seq x y z
N GLU A 1 16.23 -3.44 25.58
CA GLU A 1 16.81 -2.15 25.12
C GLU A 1 18.20 -1.96 25.71
N GLU A 2 18.32 -1.91 27.04
CA GLU A 2 19.62 -1.83 27.74
C GLU A 2 20.64 -2.85 27.21
N GLU A 3 20.20 -4.08 26.96
CA GLU A 3 21.08 -5.13 26.43
C GLU A 3 21.70 -4.78 25.06
N ILE A 4 20.90 -4.24 24.13
CA ILE A 4 21.35 -3.88 22.78
C ILE A 4 22.27 -2.65 22.86
N VAL A 5 21.93 -1.67 23.70
CA VAL A 5 22.66 -0.40 23.81
C VAL A 5 23.99 -0.58 24.55
N ASN A 6 24.04 -1.43 25.57
CA ASN A 6 25.17 -1.48 26.50
C ASN A 6 26.17 -2.64 26.27
N ASN A 7 25.80 -3.69 25.53
CA ASN A 7 26.59 -4.93 25.49
C ASN A 7 27.34 -5.20 24.17
N GLY A 8 27.60 -4.15 23.37
CA GLY A 8 28.50 -4.26 22.21
C GLY A 8 28.02 -5.18 21.09
N TYR A 9 26.70 -5.26 20.89
CA TYR A 9 26.09 -6.01 19.79
C TYR A 9 26.48 -5.45 18.42
N ARG A 10 26.59 -6.33 17.42
CA ARG A 10 26.68 -5.96 16.00
C ARG A 10 25.39 -6.35 15.31
N ILE A 11 24.66 -5.36 14.81
CA ILE A 11 23.38 -5.54 14.11
C ILE A 11 23.60 -5.26 12.64
N TYR A 12 23.36 -6.27 11.81
CA TYR A 12 23.42 -6.20 10.36
C TYR A 12 21.98 -6.03 9.84
N THR A 13 21.80 -5.09 8.92
CA THR A 13 20.48 -4.68 8.44
C THR A 13 20.41 -4.71 6.91
N GLU A 14 19.19 -4.52 6.40
CA GLU A 14 18.92 -4.36 4.97
C GLU A 14 19.08 -2.91 4.48
N LEU A 15 19.44 -2.00 5.38
CA LEU A 15 19.57 -0.56 5.12
C LEU A 15 20.45 -0.27 3.90
N ASP A 16 19.89 0.46 2.94
CA ASP A 16 20.66 1.17 1.93
C ASP A 16 20.81 2.63 2.39
N GLN A 17 22.04 3.03 2.69
CA GLN A 17 22.31 4.37 3.20
C GLN A 17 21.99 5.48 2.17
N ASN A 18 22.09 5.20 0.88
CA ASN A 18 21.73 6.17 -0.15
C ASN A 18 20.21 6.33 -0.21
N TYR A 19 19.44 5.24 -0.14
CA TYR A 19 17.99 5.32 -0.13
C TYR A 19 17.50 6.06 1.13
N GLN A 20 18.10 5.76 2.28
CA GLN A 20 17.76 6.42 3.54
C GLN A 20 18.06 7.91 3.51
N ALA A 21 19.26 8.31 3.06
CA ALA A 21 19.64 9.72 2.97
C ALA A 21 18.73 10.50 2.02
N ASN A 22 18.43 9.95 0.83
CA ASN A 22 17.55 10.62 -0.13
C ASN A 22 16.10 10.73 0.39
N MET A 23 15.58 9.68 1.05
CA MET A 23 14.25 9.74 1.65
C MET A 23 14.20 10.76 2.80
N GLN A 24 15.26 10.86 3.60
CA GLN A 24 15.37 11.88 4.65
C GLN A 24 15.38 13.30 4.06
N VAL A 25 16.14 13.57 3.00
CA VAL A 25 16.15 14.88 2.33
C VAL A 25 14.74 15.30 1.87
N VAL A 26 13.94 14.36 1.36
CA VAL A 26 12.54 14.63 0.99
C VAL A 26 11.71 15.00 2.21
N TYR A 27 11.82 14.24 3.30
CA TYR A 27 11.04 14.45 4.53
C TYR A 27 11.51 15.64 5.39
N GLU A 28 12.75 16.09 5.19
CA GLU A 28 13.31 17.33 5.76
C GLU A 28 12.80 18.58 5.03
N ASN A 29 12.42 18.46 3.75
CA ASN A 29 11.83 19.54 2.99
C ASN A 29 10.32 19.65 3.27
N THR A 30 9.96 20.32 4.37
CA THR A 30 8.56 20.49 4.82
C THR A 30 7.65 21.19 3.81
N SER A 31 8.19 21.90 2.81
CA SER A 31 7.42 22.52 1.74
C SER A 31 6.73 21.52 0.80
N LEU A 32 7.16 20.25 0.80
CA LEU A 32 6.55 19.17 0.04
C LEU A 32 5.29 18.60 0.73
N PHE A 33 4.98 19.02 1.95
CA PHE A 33 3.87 18.51 2.74
C PHE A 33 2.83 19.61 3.02
N PRO A 34 1.52 19.29 2.97
CA PRO A 34 0.47 20.24 3.29
C PRO A 34 0.66 20.86 4.68
N LYS A 35 0.31 22.14 4.79
CA LYS A 35 0.40 22.93 6.02
C LYS A 35 -0.96 23.52 6.36
N ALA A 36 -1.40 23.31 7.59
CA ALA A 36 -2.62 23.91 8.12
C ALA A 36 -2.43 25.41 8.44
N GLU A 37 -3.53 26.14 8.62
CA GLU A 37 -3.51 27.57 8.94
C GLU A 37 -2.77 27.90 10.25
N ASP A 38 -2.80 26.99 11.22
CA ASP A 38 -2.09 27.12 12.50
C ASP A 38 -0.58 26.86 12.40
N GLY A 39 -0.11 26.47 11.22
CA GLY A 39 1.29 26.18 10.93
C GLY A 39 1.68 24.71 11.07
N THR A 40 0.78 23.83 11.49
CA THR A 40 1.03 22.39 11.61
C THR A 40 1.16 21.75 10.23
N HIS A 41 2.20 20.95 10.01
CA HIS A 41 2.34 20.15 8.80
C HIS A 41 1.61 18.82 8.94
N ALA A 42 1.04 18.33 7.83
CA ALA A 42 0.52 16.97 7.77
C ALA A 42 1.67 15.98 8.00
N GLU A 43 1.42 14.97 8.84
CA GLU A 43 2.38 13.90 9.10
C GLU A 43 2.38 12.87 7.95
N SER A 44 3.49 12.16 7.80
CA SER A 44 3.68 11.17 6.74
C SER A 44 4.68 10.10 7.16
N GLY A 45 4.57 8.92 6.56
CA GLY A 45 5.56 7.86 6.68
C GLY A 45 5.74 7.13 5.35
N SER A 46 6.97 6.71 5.06
CA SER A 46 7.32 6.01 3.83
C SER A 46 8.33 4.90 4.11
N VAL A 47 8.29 3.88 3.25
CA VAL A 47 9.18 2.71 3.25
C VAL A 47 9.60 2.46 1.81
N ALA A 48 10.86 2.09 1.61
CA ALA A 48 11.32 1.45 0.39
C ALA A 48 11.69 0.00 0.71
N LEU A 49 11.07 -0.95 0.02
CA LEU A 49 11.22 -2.39 0.26
C LEU A 49 11.73 -3.09 -1.00
N GLU A 50 12.74 -3.94 -0.85
CA GLU A 50 13.20 -4.79 -1.96
C GLU A 50 12.26 -6.00 -2.09
N PRO A 51 11.57 -6.17 -3.24
CA PRO A 51 10.44 -7.09 -3.34
C PRO A 51 10.82 -8.58 -3.31
N LYS A 52 12.04 -8.96 -3.70
CA LYS A 52 12.46 -10.38 -3.69
C LYS A 52 12.82 -10.86 -2.30
N THR A 53 13.33 -10.03 -1.42
CA THR A 53 13.78 -10.43 -0.08
C THR A 53 12.85 -9.95 1.02
N GLY A 54 12.11 -8.87 0.80
CA GLY A 54 11.39 -8.15 1.86
C GLY A 54 12.30 -7.24 2.68
N GLY A 55 13.56 -7.06 2.25
CA GLY A 55 14.49 -6.21 2.97
C GLY A 55 14.09 -4.74 2.89
N VAL A 56 13.91 -4.12 4.05
CA VAL A 56 13.58 -2.69 4.12
C VAL A 56 14.84 -1.86 3.90
N ARG A 57 14.94 -1.26 2.72
CA ARG A 57 16.08 -0.46 2.28
C ARG A 57 16.11 0.94 2.90
N SER A 58 14.94 1.51 3.14
CA SER A 58 14.79 2.84 3.75
C SER A 58 13.44 2.95 4.45
N VAL A 59 13.40 3.75 5.53
CA VAL A 59 12.16 4.09 6.24
C VAL A 59 12.26 5.50 6.81
N VAL A 60 11.21 6.29 6.64
CA VAL A 60 11.02 7.55 7.37
C VAL A 60 9.65 7.53 8.00
N GLY A 61 9.61 7.78 9.31
CA GLY A 61 8.39 7.63 10.09
C GLY A 61 7.59 8.91 10.27
N ARG A 62 8.11 10.09 9.94
CA ARG A 62 7.51 11.41 10.23
C ARG A 62 8.07 12.49 9.33
N VAL A 63 7.30 13.55 9.11
CA VAL A 63 7.79 14.80 8.50
C VAL A 63 8.68 15.54 9.51
N ALA A 64 9.71 16.25 9.04
CA ALA A 64 10.51 17.08 9.92
C ALA A 64 9.67 18.17 10.60
N GLY A 65 9.96 18.43 11.87
CA GLY A 65 9.28 19.44 12.67
C GLY A 65 10.21 20.02 13.74
N ASP A 66 9.74 21.07 14.41
CA ASP A 66 10.52 21.81 15.40
C ASP A 66 10.77 21.00 16.70
N ASP A 67 9.92 20.00 16.95
CA ASP A 67 10.12 19.03 18.01
C ASP A 67 11.22 18.05 17.61
N LYS A 68 12.34 18.07 18.34
CA LYS A 68 13.42 17.09 18.15
C LYS A 68 12.82 15.68 18.20
N PRO A 69 13.06 14.82 17.20
CA PRO A 69 12.59 13.45 17.27
C PRO A 69 13.21 12.79 18.50
N GLY A 70 12.37 12.51 19.50
CA GLY A 70 12.71 11.73 20.66
C GLY A 70 13.11 10.31 20.24
N PHE A 71 13.95 9.68 21.05
CA PHE A 71 14.36 8.30 20.82
C PHE A 71 13.12 7.39 20.80
N ARG A 72 12.92 6.67 19.68
CA ARG A 72 11.79 5.74 19.46
C ARG A 72 10.39 6.39 19.51
N ASN A 73 10.27 7.63 19.03
CA ASN A 73 8.97 8.24 18.75
C ASN A 73 8.10 7.39 17.81
N PHE A 74 6.79 7.66 17.85
CA PHE A 74 5.83 7.02 16.96
C PHE A 74 6.25 7.15 15.49
N ASN A 75 6.29 6.02 14.78
CA ASN A 75 6.72 5.92 13.40
C ASN A 75 5.50 5.61 12.51
N TYR A 76 5.02 6.59 11.75
CA TYR A 76 3.86 6.45 10.88
C TYR A 76 4.05 5.38 9.80
N ALA A 77 5.29 5.04 9.44
CA ALA A 77 5.57 4.03 8.42
C ALA A 77 5.38 2.59 8.91
N THR A 78 5.51 2.35 10.22
CA THR A 78 5.55 0.99 10.82
C THR A 78 4.53 0.76 11.93
N GLN A 79 3.98 1.81 12.52
CA GLN A 79 3.10 1.73 13.69
C GLN A 79 1.72 2.37 13.47
N SER A 80 1.52 3.09 12.37
CA SER A 80 0.22 3.67 12.06
C SER A 80 -0.84 2.59 11.82
N LYS A 81 -2.09 2.99 12.03
CA LYS A 81 -3.28 2.21 11.76
C LYS A 81 -4.24 3.12 11.02
N ARG A 82 -4.11 3.12 9.69
CA ARG A 82 -4.88 3.98 8.79
C ARG A 82 -5.60 3.13 7.77
N SER A 83 -6.74 3.63 7.29
CA SER A 83 -7.43 2.95 6.19
C SER A 83 -6.57 3.02 4.92
N PRO A 84 -6.41 1.92 4.16
CA PRO A 84 -5.69 1.92 2.89
C PRO A 84 -6.42 2.72 1.79
N GLY A 85 -7.71 3.02 1.99
CA GLY A 85 -8.58 3.54 0.95
C GLY A 85 -8.50 2.69 -0.34
N SER A 86 -8.48 3.36 -1.49
CA SER A 86 -8.44 2.69 -2.80
C SER A 86 -7.17 1.88 -3.09
N THR A 87 -6.10 1.96 -2.28
CA THR A 87 -4.94 1.07 -2.45
C THR A 87 -5.26 -0.39 -2.11
N ILE A 88 -6.41 -0.68 -1.49
CA ILE A 88 -6.85 -2.05 -1.27
C ILE A 88 -7.41 -2.71 -2.55
N LYS A 89 -7.87 -1.92 -3.53
CA LYS A 89 -8.62 -2.42 -4.69
C LYS A 89 -7.84 -3.49 -5.48
N PRO A 90 -6.54 -3.33 -5.80
CA PRO A 90 -5.77 -4.40 -6.42
C PRO A 90 -5.81 -5.71 -5.62
N LEU A 91 -5.76 -5.63 -4.30
CA LEU A 91 -5.62 -6.77 -3.40
C LEU A 91 -6.94 -7.55 -3.26
N VAL A 92 -8.04 -6.85 -2.93
CA VAL A 92 -9.30 -7.51 -2.53
C VAL A 92 -10.38 -7.49 -3.61
N VAL A 93 -10.20 -6.73 -4.68
CA VAL A 93 -11.21 -6.58 -5.74
C VAL A 93 -10.73 -7.20 -7.05
N TYR A 94 -9.64 -6.66 -7.60
CA TYR A 94 -9.26 -6.96 -8.99
C TYR A 94 -8.40 -8.23 -9.10
N THR A 95 -7.54 -8.51 -8.13
CA THR A 95 -6.82 -9.80 -8.07
C THR A 95 -7.79 -10.99 -8.06
N PRO A 96 -8.77 -11.08 -7.14
CA PRO A 96 -9.72 -12.20 -7.14
C PRO A 96 -10.60 -12.25 -8.40
N ALA A 97 -10.87 -11.11 -9.05
CA ALA A 97 -11.55 -11.07 -10.35
C ALA A 97 -10.71 -11.75 -11.45
N VAL A 98 -9.41 -11.44 -11.51
CA VAL A 98 -8.47 -12.05 -12.45
C VAL A 98 -8.28 -13.54 -12.16
N GLU A 99 -8.19 -13.94 -10.88
CA GLU A 99 -8.15 -15.36 -10.47
C GLU A 99 -9.44 -16.11 -10.87
N ALA A 100 -10.59 -15.44 -10.83
CA ALA A 100 -11.86 -15.98 -11.32
C ALA A 100 -11.97 -16.03 -12.86
N GLY A 101 -10.89 -15.70 -13.59
CA GLY A 101 -10.82 -15.80 -15.04
C GLY A 101 -11.41 -14.61 -15.79
N TRP A 102 -11.71 -13.49 -15.11
CA TRP A 102 -12.24 -12.31 -15.79
C TRP A 102 -11.20 -11.70 -16.72
N ALA A 103 -11.64 -11.33 -17.93
CA ALA A 103 -10.80 -10.63 -18.90
C ALA A 103 -10.52 -9.20 -18.43
N LEU A 104 -9.31 -8.68 -18.69
CA LEU A 104 -8.90 -7.34 -18.25
C LEU A 104 -9.74 -6.21 -18.87
N ASN A 105 -10.35 -6.46 -20.02
CA ASN A 105 -11.26 -5.56 -20.72
C ASN A 105 -12.75 -5.88 -20.47
N LYS A 106 -13.07 -6.75 -19.50
CA LYS A 106 -14.45 -6.99 -19.09
C LYS A 106 -15.09 -5.66 -18.69
N GLN A 107 -16.26 -5.37 -19.25
CA GLN A 107 -17.06 -4.22 -18.87
C GLN A 107 -17.61 -4.44 -17.46
N LEU A 108 -17.33 -3.48 -16.58
CA LEU A 108 -17.79 -3.44 -15.21
C LEU A 108 -18.86 -2.37 -15.06
N ASP A 109 -19.85 -2.66 -14.23
CA ASP A 109 -20.88 -1.71 -13.85
C ASP A 109 -20.28 -0.45 -13.21
N ASN A 110 -20.60 0.72 -13.77
CA ASN A 110 -20.20 2.03 -13.29
C ASN A 110 -21.42 2.96 -13.04
N HIS A 111 -22.60 2.39 -12.77
CA HIS A 111 -23.84 3.15 -12.54
C HIS A 111 -24.58 2.79 -11.25
N THR A 112 -24.46 1.55 -10.74
CA THR A 112 -25.17 1.14 -9.52
C THR A 112 -24.58 1.81 -8.28
N MET A 113 -25.34 2.74 -7.70
CA MET A 113 -24.94 3.52 -6.51
C MET A 113 -25.52 2.99 -5.19
N GLN A 114 -26.48 2.08 -5.25
CA GLN A 114 -27.21 1.60 -4.06
C GLN A 114 -27.18 0.08 -3.99
N TYR A 115 -26.69 -0.44 -2.87
CA TYR A 115 -26.68 -1.86 -2.50
C TYR A 115 -27.34 -2.00 -1.13
N ASP A 116 -28.62 -2.35 -1.10
CA ASP A 116 -29.45 -2.36 0.11
C ASP A 116 -29.38 -1.03 0.86
N SER A 117 -28.73 -0.98 2.04
CA SER A 117 -28.52 0.26 2.82
C SER A 117 -27.19 0.96 2.51
N TYR A 118 -26.31 0.35 1.72
CA TYR A 118 -24.99 0.89 1.40
C TYR A 118 -25.05 1.74 0.13
N GLN A 119 -24.75 3.03 0.28
CA GLN A 119 -24.64 3.98 -0.82
C GLN A 119 -23.17 4.18 -1.18
N VAL A 120 -22.88 4.19 -2.48
CA VAL A 120 -21.54 4.42 -3.03
C VAL A 120 -21.62 5.44 -4.17
N ASP A 121 -20.60 6.27 -4.31
CA ASP A 121 -20.42 7.15 -5.46
C ASP A 121 -18.96 7.12 -5.94
N ASN A 122 -18.76 7.48 -7.20
CA ASN A 122 -17.43 7.78 -7.70
C ASN A 122 -16.97 9.15 -7.19
N TYR A 123 -15.67 9.29 -6.99
CA TYR A 123 -15.08 10.57 -6.61
C TYR A 123 -15.49 11.67 -7.61
N ALA A 124 -15.83 12.85 -7.08
CA ALA A 124 -16.28 14.02 -7.84
C ALA A 124 -17.49 13.78 -8.78
N GLY A 125 -18.26 12.70 -8.58
CA GLY A 125 -19.42 12.37 -9.42
C GLY A 125 -19.06 11.98 -10.85
N ILE A 126 -17.82 11.54 -11.11
CA ILE A 126 -17.36 11.14 -12.45
C ILE A 126 -18.17 9.93 -12.94
N LYS A 127 -19.01 10.19 -13.95
CA LYS A 127 -19.87 9.20 -14.62
C LYS A 127 -19.72 9.34 -16.13
N THR A 128 -18.56 8.93 -16.64
CA THR A 128 -18.23 9.02 -18.07
C THR A 128 -19.04 8.04 -18.92
N SER A 129 -19.43 6.89 -18.36
CA SER A 129 -20.20 5.82 -19.01
C SER A 129 -20.86 4.90 -17.97
N PRO A 130 -22.02 4.26 -18.26
CA PRO A 130 -22.66 3.27 -17.39
C PRO A 130 -21.82 2.02 -17.14
N GLU A 131 -20.90 1.72 -18.05
CA GLU A 131 -19.92 0.64 -17.92
C GLU A 131 -18.52 1.12 -18.29
N VAL A 132 -17.50 0.46 -17.73
CA VAL A 132 -16.09 0.78 -17.97
C VAL A 132 -15.24 -0.50 -18.00
N PRO A 133 -14.21 -0.60 -18.86
CA PRO A 133 -13.29 -1.74 -18.84
C PRO A 133 -12.57 -1.88 -17.49
N MET A 134 -12.39 -3.10 -16.98
CA MET A 134 -11.74 -3.36 -15.68
C MET A 134 -10.35 -2.73 -15.54
N TYR A 135 -9.51 -2.77 -16.58
CA TYR A 135 -8.20 -2.11 -16.54
C TYR A 135 -8.32 -0.59 -16.32
N GLN A 136 -9.32 0.06 -16.95
CA GLN A 136 -9.55 1.50 -16.83
C GLN A 136 -10.16 1.85 -15.48
N ALA A 137 -11.09 1.01 -14.99
CA ALA A 137 -11.68 1.15 -13.66
C ALA A 137 -10.61 1.15 -12.55
N LEU A 138 -9.58 0.30 -12.70
CA LEU A 138 -8.45 0.28 -11.79
C LEU A 138 -7.55 1.51 -11.95
N ALA A 139 -7.20 1.87 -13.19
CA ALA A 139 -6.34 3.02 -13.48
C ALA A 139 -6.93 4.34 -12.94
N GLU A 140 -8.22 4.57 -13.16
CA GLU A 140 -8.98 5.73 -12.67
C GLU A 140 -9.48 5.58 -11.23
N SER A 141 -9.25 4.42 -10.61
CA SER A 141 -9.63 4.17 -9.22
C SER A 141 -11.12 4.33 -8.94
N LEU A 142 -12.00 3.95 -9.86
CA LEU A 142 -13.45 4.14 -9.73
C LEU A 142 -14.02 3.27 -8.59
N ASN A 143 -14.99 3.80 -7.85
CA ASN A 143 -15.59 3.15 -6.69
C ASN A 143 -16.74 2.22 -7.10
N LEU A 144 -17.62 2.68 -7.99
CA LEU A 144 -18.79 1.90 -8.43
C LEU A 144 -18.37 0.55 -9.03
N PRO A 145 -17.40 0.47 -9.97
CA PRO A 145 -16.96 -0.80 -10.52
C PRO A 145 -16.27 -1.71 -9.51
N ALA A 146 -15.58 -1.12 -8.52
CA ALA A 146 -14.91 -1.89 -7.48
C ALA A 146 -15.93 -2.59 -6.56
N VAL A 147 -16.94 -1.85 -6.09
CA VAL A 147 -18.02 -2.39 -5.27
C VAL A 147 -18.85 -3.42 -6.05
N ALA A 148 -19.21 -3.10 -7.30
CA ALA A 148 -19.94 -4.02 -8.17
C ALA A 148 -19.18 -5.35 -8.38
N THR A 149 -17.85 -5.28 -8.52
CA THR A 149 -16.99 -6.46 -8.68
C THR A 149 -17.00 -7.33 -7.43
N VAL A 150 -16.87 -6.76 -6.23
CA VAL A 150 -16.96 -7.54 -4.97
C VAL A 150 -18.35 -8.13 -4.80
N ASN A 151 -19.40 -7.37 -5.07
CA ASN A 151 -20.78 -7.85 -5.00
C ASN A 151 -21.01 -9.04 -5.94
N ALA A 152 -20.49 -8.99 -7.17
CA ALA A 152 -20.63 -10.05 -8.16
C ALA A 152 -19.78 -11.30 -7.87
N LEU A 153 -18.57 -11.13 -7.32
CA LEU A 153 -17.67 -12.25 -7.00
C LEU A 153 -18.00 -12.94 -5.67
N GLY A 154 -18.66 -12.22 -4.77
CA GLY A 154 -18.91 -12.61 -3.40
C GLY A 154 -17.86 -12.02 -2.44
N ILE A 155 -18.36 -11.45 -1.34
CA ILE A 155 -17.53 -10.76 -0.36
C ILE A 155 -16.46 -11.64 0.29
N ASP A 156 -16.74 -12.94 0.45
CA ASP A 156 -15.79 -13.87 1.07
C ASP A 156 -14.50 -14.00 0.26
N LYS A 157 -14.55 -13.88 -1.07
CA LYS A 157 -13.35 -13.87 -1.91
C LYS A 157 -12.50 -12.63 -1.68
N ALA A 158 -13.11 -11.49 -1.40
CA ALA A 158 -12.40 -10.26 -1.09
C ALA A 158 -11.67 -10.38 0.26
N PHE A 159 -12.33 -10.99 1.26
CA PHE A 159 -11.74 -11.25 2.57
C PHE A 159 -10.59 -12.26 2.50
N ASP A 160 -10.79 -13.40 1.83
CA ASP A 160 -9.73 -14.40 1.61
C ASP A 160 -8.51 -13.78 0.91
N ALA A 161 -8.73 -12.97 -0.14
CA ALA A 161 -7.65 -12.27 -0.80
C ALA A 161 -6.91 -11.32 0.15
N GLY A 162 -7.64 -10.51 0.94
CA GLY A 162 -7.05 -9.60 1.94
C GLY A 162 -6.15 -10.33 2.94
N GLU A 163 -6.62 -11.45 3.49
CA GLU A 163 -5.84 -12.29 4.41
C GLU A 163 -4.60 -12.90 3.73
N ARG A 164 -4.74 -13.37 2.48
CA ARG A 164 -3.60 -13.91 1.70
C ARG A 164 -2.52 -12.86 1.44
N PHE A 165 -2.91 -11.61 1.21
CA PHE A 165 -2.01 -10.45 1.06
C PHE A 165 -1.49 -9.90 2.41
N GLY A 166 -1.79 -10.55 3.54
CA GLY A 166 -1.24 -10.19 4.84
C GLY A 166 -1.93 -9.02 5.52
N LEU A 167 -3.12 -8.61 5.07
CA LEU A 167 -3.94 -7.63 5.76
C LEU A 167 -4.62 -8.27 6.98
N ASN A 168 -4.79 -7.51 8.06
CA ASN A 168 -5.57 -7.96 9.20
C ASN A 168 -7.06 -7.76 8.92
N MET A 169 -7.76 -8.87 8.62
CA MET A 169 -9.19 -8.88 8.31
C MET A 169 -10.07 -9.34 9.50
N GLU A 170 -9.46 -9.71 10.63
CA GLU A 170 -10.15 -10.39 11.75
C GLU A 170 -11.32 -9.58 12.32
N ASN A 171 -11.14 -8.26 12.46
CA ASN A 171 -12.14 -7.35 13.04
C ASN A 171 -12.81 -6.45 12.00
N VAL A 172 -12.75 -6.82 10.72
CA VAL A 172 -13.35 -6.05 9.63
C VAL A 172 -14.74 -6.59 9.35
N ASP A 173 -15.76 -5.72 9.41
CA ASP A 173 -17.14 -6.10 9.10
C ASP A 173 -17.25 -6.63 7.67
N ARG A 174 -17.91 -7.77 7.49
CA ARG A 174 -18.16 -8.39 6.17
C ARG A 174 -19.24 -7.64 5.40
N VAL A 175 -18.91 -6.42 4.96
CA VAL A 175 -19.75 -5.55 4.12
C VAL A 175 -19.00 -5.04 2.89
N LEU A 176 -19.74 -4.63 1.85
CA LEU A 176 -19.17 -4.21 0.56
C LEU A 176 -18.20 -3.03 0.65
N GLY A 177 -18.26 -2.23 1.71
CA GLY A 177 -17.30 -1.15 1.97
C GLY A 177 -15.84 -1.59 2.04
N VAL A 178 -15.57 -2.89 2.27
CA VAL A 178 -14.21 -3.47 2.20
C VAL A 178 -13.55 -3.24 0.84
N ALA A 179 -14.34 -3.19 -0.25
CA ALA A 179 -13.84 -2.92 -1.60
C ALA A 179 -13.11 -1.57 -1.72
N LEU A 180 -13.42 -0.65 -0.81
CA LEU A 180 -12.86 0.71 -0.75
C LEU A 180 -11.97 0.93 0.49
N GLY A 181 -11.67 -0.13 1.25
CA GLY A 181 -10.80 -0.09 2.43
C GLY A 181 -11.53 0.24 3.74
N GLY A 182 -12.86 0.20 3.75
CA GLY A 182 -13.66 0.41 4.96
C GLY A 182 -13.38 -0.67 6.03
N GLY A 183 -13.14 -0.23 7.26
CA GLY A 183 -12.86 -1.10 8.42
C GLY A 183 -11.44 -1.69 8.47
N VAL A 184 -10.69 -1.67 7.36
CA VAL A 184 -9.32 -2.18 7.31
C VAL A 184 -8.34 -1.13 7.85
N GLU A 185 -7.42 -1.54 8.73
CA GLU A 185 -6.32 -0.72 9.22
C GLU A 185 -4.97 -1.30 8.79
N THR A 186 -4.07 -0.43 8.31
CA THR A 186 -2.74 -0.81 7.84
C THR A 186 -1.72 0.32 8.04
N ASN A 187 -0.47 0.07 7.65
CA ASN A 187 0.62 1.06 7.55
C ASN A 187 1.45 0.87 6.27
N PRO A 188 2.34 1.84 5.93
CA PRO A 188 3.18 1.75 4.75
C PRO A 188 4.00 0.47 4.62
N LEU A 189 4.58 -0.03 5.71
CA LEU A 189 5.37 -1.27 5.69
C LEU A 189 4.52 -2.48 5.27
N GLN A 190 3.32 -2.62 5.85
CA GLN A 190 2.40 -3.71 5.53
C GLN A 190 1.91 -3.63 4.07
N MET A 191 1.60 -2.42 3.60
CA MET A 191 1.17 -2.22 2.22
C MET A 191 2.29 -2.45 1.20
N ALA A 192 3.52 -2.02 1.50
CA ALA A 192 4.68 -2.33 0.66
C ALA A 192 4.94 -3.84 0.57
N GLN A 193 4.80 -4.56 1.68
CA GLN A 193 4.89 -6.03 1.69
C GLN A 193 3.81 -6.67 0.80
N ALA A 194 2.55 -6.23 0.93
CA ALA A 194 1.46 -6.75 0.11
C ALA A 194 1.72 -6.51 -1.39
N TYR A 195 2.17 -5.31 -1.77
CA TYR A 195 2.46 -4.93 -3.16
C TYR A 195 3.72 -5.59 -3.72
N ALA A 196 4.69 -5.95 -2.88
CA ALA A 196 5.85 -6.74 -3.29
C ALA A 196 5.44 -8.06 -3.94
N THR A 197 4.28 -8.62 -3.59
CA THR A 197 3.69 -9.77 -4.27
C THR A 197 3.61 -9.59 -5.79
N PHE A 198 3.19 -8.40 -6.26
CA PHE A 198 3.08 -8.14 -7.69
C PHE A 198 4.46 -7.95 -8.34
N ALA A 199 5.34 -7.18 -7.68
CA ALA A 199 6.71 -6.97 -8.13
C ALA A 199 7.54 -8.26 -8.19
N ASN A 200 7.17 -9.26 -7.39
CA ASN A 200 7.88 -10.52 -7.21
C ASN A 200 7.05 -11.72 -7.72
N GLU A 201 6.36 -11.55 -8.85
CA GLU A 201 5.77 -12.66 -9.62
C GLU A 201 4.79 -13.55 -8.82
N GLY A 202 4.06 -12.94 -7.88
CA GLY A 202 3.07 -13.58 -7.03
C GLY A 202 3.61 -14.14 -5.71
N LEU A 203 4.89 -13.92 -5.40
CA LEU A 203 5.53 -14.31 -4.14
C LEU A 203 5.58 -13.11 -3.18
N MET A 204 4.93 -13.21 -2.03
CA MET A 204 5.00 -12.19 -0.98
C MET A 204 6.17 -12.49 -0.03
N PRO A 205 7.15 -11.59 0.13
CA PRO A 205 8.20 -11.74 1.13
C PRO A 205 7.70 -11.34 2.53
N GLU A 206 8.45 -11.72 3.57
CA GLU A 206 8.30 -11.15 4.91
C GLU A 206 9.17 -9.88 5.03
N ALA A 207 8.54 -8.75 5.31
CA ALA A 207 9.24 -7.47 5.46
C ALA A 207 10.10 -7.47 6.73
N HIS A 208 11.38 -7.14 6.59
CA HIS A 208 12.32 -7.18 7.71
C HIS A 208 13.43 -6.12 7.59
N PHE A 209 13.91 -5.66 8.75
CA PHE A 209 14.99 -4.67 8.84
C PHE A 209 16.35 -5.32 9.13
N ILE A 210 16.36 -6.37 9.95
CA ILE A 210 17.58 -6.96 10.53
C ILE A 210 17.85 -8.30 9.86
N THR A 211 19.05 -8.48 9.32
CA THR A 211 19.49 -9.74 8.71
C THR A 211 20.21 -10.64 9.71
N ARG A 212 20.97 -10.05 10.63
CA ARG A 212 21.78 -10.80 11.60
C ARG A 212 22.12 -9.97 12.83
N ILE A 213 22.19 -10.64 13.98
CA ILE A 213 22.64 -10.07 15.26
C ILE A 213 23.79 -10.93 15.79
N GLU A 214 24.91 -10.31 16.10
CA GLU A 214 26.05 -10.91 16.79
C GLU A 214 26.28 -10.25 18.15
N ASN A 215 26.65 -11.04 19.16
CA ASN A 215 27.10 -10.48 20.45
C ASN A 215 28.54 -9.93 20.37
N ALA A 216 29.03 -9.32 21.45
CA ALA A 216 30.38 -8.75 21.51
C ALA A 216 31.52 -9.76 21.23
N SER A 217 31.29 -11.06 21.46
CA SER A 217 32.25 -12.13 21.17
C SER A 217 32.26 -12.60 19.71
N GLY A 218 31.35 -12.06 18.87
CA GLY A 218 31.18 -12.47 17.47
C GLY A 218 30.29 -13.71 17.27
N GLN A 219 29.62 -14.19 18.33
CA GLN A 219 28.66 -15.29 18.19
C GLN A 219 27.36 -14.78 17.58
N VAL A 220 26.86 -15.47 16.56
CA VAL A 220 25.56 -15.17 15.93
C VAL A 220 24.44 -15.61 16.87
N ILE A 221 23.65 -14.64 17.34
CA ILE A 221 22.51 -14.85 18.25
C ILE A 221 21.22 -15.06 17.44
N LYS A 222 21.08 -14.33 16.34
CA LYS A 222 19.92 -14.41 15.44
C LYS A 222 20.34 -14.15 14.01
N SER A 223 19.73 -14.88 13.09
CA SER A 223 19.76 -14.59 11.65
C SER A 223 18.34 -14.64 11.10
N HIS A 224 18.04 -13.71 10.20
CA HIS A 224 16.82 -13.76 9.40
C HIS A 224 16.94 -14.90 8.39
N LYS A 225 15.82 -15.58 8.15
CA LYS A 225 15.71 -16.62 7.13
C LYS A 225 14.73 -16.12 6.10
N ASN A 226 15.23 -15.80 4.91
CA ASN A 226 14.39 -15.34 3.81
C ASN A 226 13.27 -16.36 3.60
N SER A 227 12.04 -15.90 3.80
CA SER A 227 10.85 -16.69 3.60
C SER A 227 9.91 -15.92 2.66
N GLN A 228 9.31 -16.65 1.74
CA GLN A 228 8.34 -16.12 0.79
C GLN A 228 7.17 -17.08 0.72
N LYS A 229 5.98 -16.53 0.55
CA LYS A 229 4.75 -17.29 0.33
C LYS A 229 4.21 -16.98 -1.06
N ARG A 230 3.85 -18.01 -1.83
CA ARG A 230 3.05 -17.81 -3.04
C ARG A 230 1.65 -17.40 -2.64
N VAL A 231 1.27 -16.18 -2.99
CA VAL A 231 -0.05 -15.60 -2.72
C VAL A 231 -0.95 -15.73 -3.95
N ILE A 232 -0.37 -15.49 -5.14
CA ILE A 232 -1.03 -15.61 -6.44
C ILE A 232 -0.11 -16.29 -7.45
N ASP A 233 -0.69 -16.77 -8.55
CA ASP A 233 0.08 -17.27 -9.68
C ASP A 233 0.79 -16.12 -10.41
N LYS A 234 1.96 -16.42 -10.99
CA LYS A 234 2.72 -15.44 -11.78
C LYS A 234 1.86 -14.81 -12.88
N SER A 235 1.02 -15.59 -13.56
CA SER A 235 0.16 -15.08 -14.63
C SER A 235 -0.90 -14.08 -14.13
N VAL A 236 -1.34 -14.20 -12.88
CA VAL A 236 -2.25 -13.25 -12.22
C VAL A 236 -1.47 -12.00 -11.83
N ALA A 237 -0.27 -12.15 -11.27
CA ALA A 237 0.62 -11.02 -10.96
C ALA A 237 0.93 -10.19 -12.21
N ASP A 238 1.34 -10.82 -13.32
CA ASP A 238 1.66 -10.16 -14.59
C ASP A 238 0.44 -9.37 -15.13
N LYS A 239 -0.76 -9.96 -15.06
CA LYS A 239 -2.01 -9.30 -15.47
C LYS A 239 -2.34 -8.10 -14.58
N MET A 240 -2.23 -8.25 -13.26
CA MET A 240 -2.47 -7.17 -12.31
C MET A 240 -1.47 -6.03 -12.49
N THR A 241 -0.18 -6.35 -12.69
CA THR A 241 0.85 -5.37 -13.04
C THR A 241 0.49 -4.64 -14.32
N SER A 242 0.04 -5.34 -15.37
CA SER A 242 -0.36 -4.70 -16.64
C SER A 242 -1.48 -3.67 -16.47
N MET A 243 -2.45 -3.92 -15.58
CA MET A 243 -3.51 -2.95 -15.28
C MET A 243 -3.00 -1.80 -14.40
N MET A 244 -2.14 -2.09 -13.42
CA MET A 244 -1.57 -1.08 -12.51
C MET A 244 -0.54 -0.16 -13.16
N LEU A 245 0.06 -0.53 -14.30
CA LEU A 245 0.79 0.41 -15.16
C LEU A 245 -0.12 1.57 -15.62
N GLY A 246 -1.41 1.31 -15.80
CA GLY A 246 -2.41 2.31 -16.14
C GLY A 246 -2.50 3.44 -15.11
N THR A 247 -2.34 3.14 -13.82
CA THR A 247 -2.40 4.18 -12.77
C THR A 247 -1.41 5.32 -13.00
N PHE A 248 -0.18 5.01 -13.44
CA PHE A 248 0.87 6.03 -13.65
C PHE A 248 0.96 6.54 -15.09
N THR A 249 0.29 5.89 -16.05
CA THR A 249 0.34 6.29 -17.47
C THR A 249 -0.91 7.02 -17.94
N ASN A 250 -2.10 6.62 -17.48
CA ASN A 250 -3.39 7.21 -17.90
C ASN A 250 -4.43 7.28 -16.76
N GLY A 251 -3.99 7.21 -15.51
CA GLY A 251 -4.84 7.13 -14.33
C GLY A 251 -4.53 8.17 -13.24
N THR A 252 -4.83 7.79 -11.99
CA THR A 252 -4.79 8.71 -10.84
C THR A 252 -3.37 9.06 -10.35
N GLY A 253 -2.34 8.38 -10.83
CA GLY A 253 -0.94 8.53 -10.39
C GLY A 253 -0.04 9.24 -11.39
N ILE A 254 -0.57 9.77 -12.51
CA ILE A 254 0.23 10.38 -13.59
C ILE A 254 1.20 11.45 -13.05
N SER A 255 0.75 12.31 -12.13
CA SER A 255 1.57 13.37 -11.54
C SER A 255 2.73 12.87 -10.67
N SER A 256 2.70 11.59 -10.29
CA SER A 256 3.72 10.92 -9.48
C SER A 256 4.58 9.97 -10.31
N SER A 257 4.40 9.91 -11.63
CA SER A 257 5.22 9.06 -12.50
C SER A 257 6.64 9.64 -12.63
N PRO A 258 7.69 8.86 -12.34
CA PRO A 258 9.07 9.24 -12.58
C PRO A 258 9.37 9.31 -14.08
N THR A 259 10.16 10.29 -14.50
CA THR A 259 10.45 10.56 -15.92
C THR A 259 11.11 9.37 -16.64
N ASP A 260 12.03 8.68 -15.98
CA ASP A 260 12.91 7.68 -16.62
C ASP A 260 12.63 6.23 -16.19
N TYR A 261 11.53 6.01 -15.45
CA TYR A 261 11.17 4.68 -14.96
C TYR A 261 9.73 4.35 -15.30
N VAL A 262 9.52 3.09 -15.69
CA VAL A 262 8.17 2.52 -15.80
C VAL A 262 7.82 1.92 -14.45
N MET A 263 6.77 2.44 -13.82
CA MET A 263 6.28 1.93 -12.54
C MET A 263 4.81 1.51 -12.64
N ALA A 264 4.47 0.47 -11.89
CA ALA A 264 3.10 0.08 -11.62
C ALA A 264 2.74 0.45 -10.17
N GLY A 265 1.46 0.49 -9.84
CA GLY A 265 1.03 0.61 -8.45
C GLY A 265 -0.34 1.23 -8.34
N LYS A 266 -0.59 1.94 -7.24
CA LYS A 266 -1.92 2.46 -6.91
C LYS A 266 -1.88 3.68 -6.00
N THR A 267 -2.81 4.60 -6.22
CA THR A 267 -3.13 5.68 -5.27
C THR A 267 -4.34 5.34 -4.40
N GLY A 268 -4.42 5.95 -3.22
CA GLY A 268 -5.56 5.83 -2.32
C GLY A 268 -5.88 7.14 -1.63
N THR A 269 -7.15 7.31 -1.30
CA THR A 269 -7.68 8.49 -0.62
C THR A 269 -8.79 8.03 0.30
N THR A 270 -8.85 8.58 1.51
CA THR A 270 -9.95 8.37 2.46
C THR A 270 -10.58 9.71 2.77
N GLU A 271 -11.90 9.77 2.74
CA GLU A 271 -12.65 10.98 3.09
C GLU A 271 -12.55 11.26 4.60
N ALA A 272 -12.55 12.52 4.98
CA ALA A 272 -12.55 12.90 6.38
C ALA A 272 -13.92 12.62 7.02
N ALA A 273 -13.93 11.98 8.19
CA ALA A 273 -15.16 11.58 8.87
C ALA A 273 -16.11 12.76 9.18
N PHE A 274 -15.57 13.96 9.37
CA PHE A 274 -16.35 15.17 9.66
C PHE A 274 -16.85 15.90 8.42
N ASN A 275 -16.28 15.63 7.23
CA ASN A 275 -16.68 16.25 5.97
C ASN A 275 -16.08 15.48 4.77
N SER A 276 -16.94 14.91 3.93
CA SER A 276 -16.54 14.09 2.78
C SER A 276 -15.84 14.86 1.65
N VAL A 277 -15.87 16.20 1.68
CA VAL A 277 -15.09 17.04 0.75
C VAL A 277 -13.60 17.01 1.09
N TYR A 278 -13.24 16.79 2.36
CA TYR A 278 -11.84 16.76 2.79
C TYR A 278 -11.30 15.34 2.83
N THR A 279 -9.98 15.23 2.79
CA THR A 279 -9.26 13.96 2.84
C THR A 279 -8.61 13.79 4.21
N SER A 280 -8.73 12.60 4.80
CA SER A 280 -8.01 12.21 6.03
C SER A 280 -6.65 11.60 5.70
N ASP A 281 -6.60 10.66 4.77
CA ASP A 281 -5.39 9.92 4.41
C ASP A 281 -5.17 9.91 2.89
N GLN A 282 -3.92 10.05 2.49
CA GLN A 282 -3.48 9.97 1.11
C GLN A 282 -2.38 8.92 0.99
N TRP A 283 -2.50 8.07 -0.03
CA TRP A 283 -1.59 6.97 -0.29
C TRP A 283 -1.11 7.00 -1.73
N VAL A 284 0.18 6.71 -1.91
CA VAL A 284 0.77 6.30 -3.18
C VAL A 284 1.65 5.10 -2.88
N ILE A 285 1.39 4.00 -3.59
CA ILE A 285 2.26 2.82 -3.57
C ILE A 285 2.68 2.58 -5.01
N GLY A 286 3.98 2.57 -5.23
CA GLY A 286 4.60 2.30 -6.52
C GLY A 286 5.44 1.05 -6.45
N TYR A 287 5.73 0.42 -7.58
CA TYR A 287 6.78 -0.59 -7.63
C TYR A 287 7.37 -0.74 -9.03
N THR A 288 8.61 -1.19 -9.02
CA THR A 288 9.34 -1.82 -10.13
C THR A 288 9.72 -3.25 -9.71
N PRO A 289 10.38 -4.04 -10.55
CA PRO A 289 10.92 -5.35 -10.13
C PRO A 289 11.97 -5.28 -9.01
N ASP A 290 12.50 -4.09 -8.70
CA ASP A 290 13.64 -3.91 -7.77
C ASP A 290 13.28 -3.14 -6.49
N VAL A 291 12.18 -2.38 -6.47
CA VAL A 291 11.73 -1.62 -5.29
C VAL A 291 10.22 -1.46 -5.28
N VAL A 292 9.64 -1.52 -4.07
CA VAL A 292 8.28 -1.07 -3.72
C VAL A 292 8.38 0.16 -2.83
#